data_AF-A0A432H068-F1
#
_entry.id   AF-A0A432H068-F1
#
_cell.length_a   1.000
_cell.length_b   1.000
_cell.length_c   1.000
_cell.angle_alpha   90.00
_cell.angle_beta   90.00
_cell.angle_gamma   90.00
#
_symmetry.space_group_name_H-M   'P 1'
#
loop_
_entity.id
_entity.type
_entity.pdbx_description
1 polymer ?
#
loop_
_entity_poly.entity_id
_entity_poly.type
_entity_poly.pdbx_seq_one_letter_code
_entity_poly.pdbx_strand_id
1 'polypeptide(L)'
;AVQFNPSFALSFYQQGLVQVHIGEYQHGESSILKAFELSPADPELMYFHGLLYFACLGQGRYEEALVAIDKALRQHKLGLMLGFRAAVLGHLERGPEAKMALDRYLALRPNLKTRDDYRRIFVPNSALADPIIEGLVKAGWEPEG
;
A
#
# COMPACT_ATOMS: atom_id res chain seq x y z
N ALA A 1 26.40 -17.29 -1.15
CA ALA A 1 25.54 -17.59 0.01
C ALA A 1 24.75 -16.33 0.33
N VAL A 2 23.42 -16.35 0.16
CA VAL A 2 22.58 -15.22 0.58
C VAL A 2 22.56 -15.22 2.11
N GLN A 3 23.15 -14.19 2.72
CA GLN A 3 23.17 -14.02 4.16
C GLN A 3 21.75 -13.69 4.62
N PHE A 4 21.06 -14.69 5.16
CA PHE A 4 19.83 -14.49 5.90
C PHE A 4 20.17 -13.70 7.17
N ASN A 5 19.86 -12.41 7.19
CA ASN A 5 19.95 -11.60 8.41
C ASN A 5 18.64 -10.82 8.64
N PRO A 6 17.67 -11.46 9.32
CA PRO A 6 16.33 -10.90 9.54
C PRO A 6 16.32 -9.55 10.26
N SER A 7 17.32 -9.29 11.11
CA SER A 7 17.41 -8.04 11.87
C SER A 7 17.73 -6.83 10.98
N PHE A 8 18.61 -7.01 9.97
CA PHE A 8 18.89 -5.95 9.01
C PHE A 8 17.74 -5.74 8.03
N ALA A 9 17.09 -6.81 7.56
CA ALA A 9 15.93 -6.68 6.67
C ALA A 9 14.79 -5.88 7.33
N LEU A 10 14.49 -6.16 8.60
CA LEU A 10 13.50 -5.40 9.36
C LEU A 10 13.89 -3.92 9.52
N SER A 11 15.18 -3.63 9.72
CA SER A 11 15.67 -2.25 9.86
C SER A 11 15.45 -1.45 8.57
N PHE A 12 15.78 -2.05 7.41
CA PHE A 12 15.53 -1.43 6.10
C PHE A 12 14.03 -1.29 5.80
N TYR A 13 13.20 -2.26 6.21
CA TYR A 13 11.75 -2.15 6.12
C TYR A 13 11.23 -0.95 6.93
N GLN A 14 11.64 -0.81 8.19
CA GLN A 14 11.23 0.29 9.07
C GLN A 14 11.69 1.66 8.52
N GLN A 15 12.93 1.73 8.02
CA GLN A 15 13.44 2.93 7.37
C GLN A 15 12.60 3.29 6.13
N GLY A 16 12.31 2.31 5.27
CA GLY A 16 11.49 2.53 4.09
C GLY A 16 10.07 2.96 4.44
N LEU A 17 9.48 2.39 5.49
CA LEU A 17 8.16 2.76 5.99
C LEU A 17 8.11 4.24 6.40
N VAL A 18 9.10 4.71 7.15
CA VAL A 18 9.21 6.14 7.50
C VAL A 18 9.34 7.00 6.25
N GLN A 19 10.22 6.62 5.33
CA GLN A 19 10.48 7.37 4.09
C GLN A 19 9.21 7.53 3.24
N VAL A 20 8.43 6.47 3.02
CA VAL A 20 7.18 6.59 2.26
C VAL A 20 6.12 7.44 2.98
N HIS A 21 6.07 7.38 4.32
CA HIS A 21 5.13 8.20 5.09
C HIS A 21 5.43 9.70 5.01
N ILE A 22 6.69 10.08 4.83
CA ILE A 22 7.10 11.48 4.67
C ILE A 22 7.19 11.92 3.20
N GLY A 23 6.83 11.06 2.25
CA GLY A 23 6.81 11.36 0.82
C GLY A 23 8.12 11.07 0.05
N GLU A 24 9.13 10.52 0.71
CA GLU A 24 10.43 10.17 0.12
C GLU A 24 10.37 8.81 -0.58
N TYR A 25 9.52 8.70 -1.61
CA TYR A 25 9.14 7.41 -2.19
C TYR A 25 10.29 6.66 -2.86
N GLN A 26 11.20 7.34 -3.56
CA GLN A 26 12.38 6.74 -4.21
C GLN A 26 13.35 6.16 -3.17
N HIS A 27 13.55 6.88 -2.07
CA HIS A 27 14.35 6.38 -0.95
C HIS A 27 13.67 5.19 -0.27
N GLY A 28 12.35 5.28 -0.08
CA GLY A 28 11.54 4.18 0.48
C GLY A 28 11.62 2.90 -0.36
N GLU A 29 11.55 3.03 -1.68
CA GLU A 29 11.76 1.92 -2.62
C GLU A 29 13.15 1.29 -2.48
N SER A 30 14.20 2.13 -2.45
CA SER A 30 15.58 1.65 -2.30
C SER A 30 15.74 0.85 -1.00
N SER A 31 15.16 1.34 0.09
CA SER A 31 15.18 0.66 1.39
C SER A 31 14.44 -0.67 1.34
N ILE A 32 13.24 -0.75 0.74
CA ILE A 32 12.51 -2.02 0.70
C ILE A 32 13.12 -3.05 -0.24
N LEU A 33 13.72 -2.62 -1.35
CA LEU A 33 14.50 -3.51 -2.22
C LEU A 33 15.69 -4.10 -1.45
N LYS A 34 16.34 -3.31 -0.59
CA LYS A 34 17.41 -3.82 0.26
C LYS A 34 16.91 -4.86 1.28
N ALA A 35 15.73 -4.64 1.86
CA ALA A 35 15.11 -5.63 2.75
C ALA A 35 14.80 -6.95 2.01
N PHE A 36 14.29 -6.89 0.78
CA PHE A 36 14.08 -8.08 -0.07
C PHE A 36 15.39 -8.84 -0.36
N GLU A 37 16.49 -8.14 -0.63
CA GLU A 37 17.80 -8.77 -0.85
C GLU A 37 18.31 -9.53 0.39
N LEU A 38 18.06 -8.98 1.58
CA LEU A 38 18.56 -9.53 2.85
C LEU A 38 17.67 -10.66 3.41
N SER A 39 16.38 -10.66 3.07
CA SER A 39 15.42 -11.68 3.48
C SER A 39 14.45 -12.03 2.34
N PRO A 40 14.92 -12.71 1.26
CA PRO A 40 14.10 -12.99 0.08
C PRO A 40 13.01 -14.04 0.32
N ALA A 41 13.06 -14.75 1.45
CA ALA A 41 12.09 -15.78 1.86
C ALA A 41 11.50 -15.46 3.24
N ASP A 42 11.40 -14.16 3.58
CA ASP A 42 10.84 -13.73 4.85
C ASP A 42 9.40 -14.26 5.04
N PRO A 43 9.02 -14.78 6.21
CA PRO A 43 7.62 -15.15 6.47
C PRO A 43 6.67 -13.96 6.33
N GLU A 44 7.18 -12.74 6.48
CA GLU A 44 6.42 -11.48 6.50
C GLU A 44 6.53 -10.69 5.18
N LEU A 45 6.87 -11.36 4.06
CA LEU A 45 7.00 -10.76 2.71
C LEU A 45 5.77 -9.94 2.27
N MET A 46 4.60 -10.22 2.83
CA MET A 46 3.39 -9.44 2.59
C MET A 46 3.62 -7.96 2.95
N TYR A 47 4.24 -7.68 4.08
CA TYR A 47 4.51 -6.31 4.49
C TYR A 47 5.52 -5.65 3.55
N PHE A 48 6.47 -6.41 3.03
CA PHE A 48 7.47 -5.86 2.12
C PHE A 48 6.83 -5.47 0.79
N HIS A 49 5.93 -6.31 0.28
CA HIS A 49 5.14 -5.99 -0.89
C HIS A 49 4.17 -4.82 -0.65
N GLY A 50 3.59 -4.70 0.55
CA GLY A 50 2.78 -3.54 0.95
C GLY A 50 3.58 -2.23 0.96
N LEU A 51 4.82 -2.26 1.45
CA LEU A 51 5.69 -1.08 1.43
C LEU A 51 6.12 -0.72 0.00
N LEU A 52 6.46 -1.72 -0.83
CA LEU A 52 6.74 -1.50 -2.24
C LEU A 52 5.55 -0.88 -2.98
N TYR A 53 4.31 -1.31 -2.66
CA TYR A 53 3.10 -0.68 -3.17
C TYR A 53 3.06 0.82 -2.88
N PHE A 54 3.30 1.23 -1.62
CA PHE A 54 3.29 2.66 -1.25
C PHE A 54 4.36 3.45 -1.99
N ALA A 55 5.57 2.89 -2.11
CA ALA A 55 6.67 3.53 -2.83
C ALA A 55 6.37 3.69 -4.33
N CYS A 56 5.76 2.70 -4.98
CA CYS A 56 5.38 2.80 -6.39
C CYS A 56 4.19 3.76 -6.59
N LEU A 57 3.16 3.68 -5.74
CA LEU A 57 1.98 4.54 -5.80
C LEU A 57 2.36 6.02 -5.69
N GLY A 58 3.19 6.37 -4.70
CA GLY A 58 3.64 7.75 -4.49
C GLY A 58 4.48 8.31 -5.65
N GLN A 59 5.10 7.44 -6.44
CA GLN A 59 5.82 7.81 -7.66
C GLN A 59 4.93 7.82 -8.92
N GLY A 60 3.63 7.53 -8.81
CA GLY A 60 2.72 7.42 -9.95
C GLY A 60 2.91 6.16 -10.80
N ARG A 61 3.69 5.18 -10.33
CA ARG A 61 3.95 3.90 -11.00
C ARG A 61 2.87 2.88 -10.63
N TYR A 62 1.68 3.08 -11.20
CA TYR A 62 0.47 2.38 -10.77
C TYR A 62 0.46 0.90 -11.16
N GLU A 63 1.03 0.53 -12.31
CA GLU A 63 1.15 -0.86 -12.74
C GLU A 63 2.03 -1.66 -11.78
N GLU A 64 3.21 -1.14 -11.42
CA GLU A 64 4.08 -1.80 -10.44
C GLU A 64 3.44 -1.85 -9.05
N ALA A 65 2.73 -0.79 -8.65
CA ALA A 65 1.98 -0.78 -7.40
C ALA A 65 0.91 -1.89 -7.39
N LEU A 66 0.15 -2.06 -8.47
CA LEU A 66 -0.85 -3.13 -8.60
C LEU A 66 -0.20 -4.52 -8.47
N VAL A 67 0.93 -4.75 -9.13
CA VAL A 67 1.68 -6.00 -9.00
C VAL A 67 2.12 -6.24 -7.56
N ALA A 68 2.59 -5.21 -6.86
CA ALA A 68 3.03 -5.32 -5.47
C ALA A 68 1.86 -5.67 -4.53
N ILE A 69 0.73 -4.97 -4.61
CA ILE A 69 -0.40 -5.23 -3.72
C ILE A 69 -1.05 -6.59 -4.01
N ASP A 70 -1.08 -7.05 -5.26
CA ASP A 70 -1.56 -8.39 -5.62
C ASP A 70 -0.66 -9.49 -5.03
N LYS A 71 0.67 -9.28 -4.97
CA LYS A 71 1.59 -10.20 -4.28
C LYS A 71 1.34 -10.23 -2.77
N ALA A 72 1.14 -9.06 -2.14
CA ALA A 72 0.81 -8.98 -0.71
C ALA A 72 -0.50 -9.75 -0.38
N LEU A 73 -1.55 -9.57 -1.21
CA LEU A 73 -2.85 -10.22 -1.04
C LEU A 73 -2.83 -11.74 -1.19
N ARG A 74 -1.88 -12.31 -1.95
CA ARG A 74 -1.73 -13.77 -2.09
C ARG A 74 -1.30 -14.44 -0.79
N GLN A 75 -0.50 -13.75 0.02
CA GLN A 75 0.05 -14.30 1.26
C GLN A 75 -0.93 -14.15 2.43
N HIS A 76 -1.72 -13.07 2.45
CA HIS A 76 -2.75 -12.88 3.47
C HIS A 76 -3.92 -12.04 2.94
N LYS A 77 -5.13 -12.51 3.19
CA LYS A 77 -6.37 -11.79 2.83
C LYS A 77 -6.72 -10.75 3.90
N LEU A 78 -5.86 -9.75 4.09
CA LEU A 78 -6.16 -8.64 5.00
C LEU A 78 -7.13 -7.66 4.34
N GLY A 79 -8.20 -7.31 5.05
CA GLY A 79 -9.21 -6.36 4.58
C GLY A 79 -8.64 -5.01 4.18
N LEU A 80 -7.57 -4.54 4.84
CA LEU A 80 -6.85 -3.30 4.50
C LEU A 80 -6.32 -3.28 3.07
N MET A 81 -5.76 -4.40 2.61
CA MET A 81 -5.11 -4.50 1.30
C MET A 81 -6.10 -4.40 0.14
N LEU A 82 -7.39 -4.69 0.37
CA LEU A 82 -8.44 -4.49 -0.62
C LEU A 82 -8.66 -3.01 -0.94
N GLY A 83 -8.52 -2.12 0.04
CA GLY A 83 -8.61 -0.67 -0.18
C GLY A 83 -7.45 -0.16 -1.03
N PHE A 84 -6.23 -0.62 -0.74
CA PHE A 84 -5.04 -0.27 -1.54
C PHE A 84 -5.15 -0.77 -2.99
N ARG A 85 -5.66 -2.00 -3.17
CA ARG A 85 -5.92 -2.56 -4.50
C ARG A 85 -7.01 -1.76 -5.24
N ALA A 86 -8.11 -1.40 -4.57
CA ALA A 86 -9.15 -0.56 -5.15
C ALA A 86 -8.59 0.79 -5.61
N ALA A 87 -7.77 1.43 -4.77
CA ALA A 87 -7.20 2.73 -5.07
C ALA A 87 -6.32 2.72 -6.33
N VAL A 88 -5.38 1.78 -6.42
CA VAL A 88 -4.49 1.71 -7.60
C VAL A 88 -5.24 1.32 -8.87
N LEU A 89 -6.26 0.47 -8.77
CA LEU A 89 -7.14 0.17 -9.91
C LEU A 89 -7.95 1.40 -10.36
N GLY A 90 -8.32 2.27 -9.41
CA GLY A 90 -8.93 3.56 -9.71
C GLY A 90 -7.98 4.49 -10.48
N HIS A 91 -6.72 4.59 -10.07
CA HIS A 91 -5.71 5.34 -10.82
C HIS A 91 -5.45 4.76 -12.22
N LEU A 92 -5.56 3.44 -12.39
CA LEU A 92 -5.45 2.74 -13.67
C LEU A 92 -6.74 2.76 -14.50
N GLU A 93 -7.80 3.43 -14.04
CA GLU A 93 -9.11 3.49 -14.70
C GLU A 93 -9.75 2.11 -14.97
N ARG A 94 -9.41 1.10 -14.15
CA ARG A 94 -9.98 -0.27 -14.23
C ARG A 94 -11.30 -0.37 -13.48
N GLY A 95 -12.28 0.42 -13.91
CA GLY A 95 -13.54 0.69 -13.21
C GLY A 95 -14.23 -0.53 -12.55
N PRO A 96 -14.58 -1.60 -13.29
CA PRO A 96 -15.28 -2.75 -12.72
C PRO A 96 -14.50 -3.46 -11.59
N GLU A 97 -13.18 -3.64 -11.77
CA GLU A 97 -12.34 -4.29 -10.78
C GLU A 97 -12.07 -3.40 -9.57
N ALA A 98 -11.88 -2.10 -9.82
CA ALA A 98 -11.71 -1.09 -8.78
C ALA A 98 -12.94 -1.04 -7.88
N LYS A 99 -14.14 -0.95 -8.48
CA LYS A 99 -15.42 -0.94 -7.75
C LYS A 99 -15.62 -2.21 -6.95
N MET A 100 -15.39 -3.38 -7.52
CA MET A 100 -15.53 -4.65 -6.80
C MET A 100 -14.59 -4.72 -5.58
N ALA A 101 -13.35 -4.26 -5.71
CA ALA A 101 -12.42 -4.21 -4.59
C ALA A 101 -12.85 -3.18 -3.52
N LEU A 102 -13.33 -2.02 -3.95
CA LEU A 102 -13.84 -0.95 -3.08
C LEU A 102 -15.06 -1.42 -2.27
N ASP A 103 -16.06 -1.99 -2.94
CA ASP A 103 -17.30 -2.46 -2.29
C ASP A 103 -16.97 -3.48 -1.18
N ARG A 104 -16.04 -4.40 -1.44
CA ARG A 104 -15.55 -5.36 -0.44
C ARG A 104 -14.77 -4.70 0.69
N TYR A 105 -13.97 -3.68 0.39
CA TYR A 105 -13.22 -2.94 1.39
C TYR A 105 -14.14 -2.16 2.35
N LEU A 106 -15.13 -1.44 1.82
CA LEU A 106 -16.09 -0.66 2.60
C LEU A 106 -17.04 -1.54 3.41
N ALA A 107 -17.44 -2.71 2.87
CA ALA A 107 -18.24 -3.69 3.63
C ALA A 107 -17.56 -4.16 4.93
N LEU A 108 -16.21 -4.17 4.95
CA LEU A 108 -15.43 -4.51 6.14
C LEU A 108 -15.20 -3.31 7.08
N ARG A 109 -15.58 -2.09 6.67
CA ARG A 109 -15.32 -0.83 7.37
C ARG A 109 -16.54 0.11 7.30
N PRO A 110 -17.68 -0.26 7.92
CA PRO A 110 -18.91 0.55 7.85
C PRO A 110 -18.77 1.96 8.46
N ASN A 111 -17.72 2.20 9.25
CA ASN A 111 -17.43 3.50 9.86
C ASN A 111 -16.49 4.38 9.03
N LEU A 112 -15.99 3.90 7.88
CA LEU A 112 -15.11 4.65 7.00
C LEU A 112 -15.94 5.45 6.00
N LYS A 113 -16.37 6.65 6.40
CA LYS A 113 -17.36 7.43 5.63
C LYS A 113 -16.75 8.66 5.00
N THR A 114 -15.84 9.33 5.68
CA THR A 114 -15.25 10.59 5.26
C THR A 114 -13.79 10.41 4.82
N ARG A 115 -13.24 11.39 4.11
CA ARG A 115 -11.80 11.44 3.82
C ARG A 115 -10.95 11.45 5.10
N ASP A 116 -11.43 12.11 6.14
CA ASP A 116 -10.72 12.20 7.43
C ASP A 116 -10.73 10.87 8.19
N ASP A 117 -11.79 10.08 8.09
CA ASP A 117 -11.78 8.71 8.62
C ASP A 117 -10.68 7.87 7.97
N TYR A 118 -10.45 8.07 6.67
CA TYR A 118 -9.35 7.43 5.96
C TYR A 118 -7.99 7.93 6.42
N ARG A 119 -7.80 9.25 6.54
CA ARG A 119 -6.53 9.83 6.99
C ARG A 119 -6.11 9.31 8.36
N ARG A 120 -7.06 9.10 9.28
CA ARG A 120 -6.83 8.55 10.62
C ARG A 120 -6.33 7.10 10.64
N ILE A 121 -6.36 6.38 9.51
CA ILE A 121 -5.75 5.04 9.39
C ILE A 121 -4.22 5.14 9.47
N PHE A 122 -3.65 6.26 9.02
CA PHE A 122 -2.22 6.49 9.02
C PHE A 122 -1.78 7.37 10.19
N VAL A 123 -0.46 7.41 10.39
CA VAL A 123 0.16 8.39 11.30
C VAL A 123 -0.17 9.83 10.85
N PRO A 124 -0.27 10.79 11.78
CA PRO A 124 -0.54 12.19 11.43
C PRO A 124 0.43 12.72 10.37
N ASN A 125 -0.09 13.52 9.43
CA ASN A 125 0.66 14.12 8.31
C ASN A 125 1.31 13.11 7.34
N SER A 126 0.84 11.86 7.31
CA SER A 126 1.29 10.88 6.33
C SER A 126 0.96 11.29 4.90
N ALA A 127 1.98 11.33 4.03
CA ALA A 127 1.85 11.61 2.59
C ALA A 127 1.04 10.54 1.82
N LEU A 128 0.88 9.34 2.41
CA LEU A 128 0.20 8.22 1.76
C LEU A 128 -1.32 8.36 1.65
N ALA A 129 -1.95 9.13 2.53
CA ALA A 129 -3.41 9.11 2.63
C ALA A 129 -4.07 9.68 1.37
N ASP A 130 -3.64 10.85 0.93
CA ASP A 130 -4.31 11.58 -0.15
C ASP A 130 -4.22 10.85 -1.51
N PRO A 131 -3.07 10.30 -1.96
CA PRO A 131 -3.02 9.50 -3.18
C PRO A 131 -3.97 8.30 -3.13
N ILE A 132 -4.05 7.62 -1.98
CA ILE A 132 -4.93 6.47 -1.86
C ILE A 132 -6.41 6.89 -1.88
N ILE A 133 -6.77 7.98 -1.19
CA ILE A 133 -8.12 8.56 -1.23
C ILE A 133 -8.50 8.95 -2.66
N GLU A 134 -7.59 9.58 -3.42
CA GLU A 134 -7.82 9.93 -4.82
C GLU A 134 -8.13 8.68 -5.65
N GLY A 135 -7.32 7.63 -5.52
CA GLY A 135 -7.56 6.35 -6.17
C GLY A 135 -8.89 5.71 -5.78
N LEU A 136 -9.27 5.76 -4.50
CA LEU A 136 -10.56 5.24 -4.04
C LEU A 136 -11.74 6.03 -4.63
N VAL A 137 -11.62 7.36 -4.74
CA VAL A 137 -12.64 8.20 -5.39
C VAL A 137 -12.76 7.82 -6.87
N LYS A 138 -11.65 7.61 -7.58
CA LYS A 138 -11.65 7.10 -8.95
C LYS A 138 -12.24 5.68 -9.06
N ALA A 139 -12.14 4.87 -8.01
CA ALA A 139 -12.78 3.57 -7.90
C ALA A 139 -14.31 3.65 -7.61
N GLY A 140 -14.85 4.85 -7.42
CA GLY A 140 -16.27 5.10 -7.15
C GLY A 140 -16.60 5.32 -5.67
N TRP A 141 -15.63 5.66 -4.83
CA TRP A 141 -15.91 6.05 -3.45
C TRP A 141 -16.41 7.49 -3.40
N GLU A 142 -17.58 7.67 -2.80
CA GLU A 142 -18.19 8.99 -2.55
C GLU A 142 -18.11 9.27 -1.05
N PRO A 143 -16.98 9.81 -0.54
CA PRO A 143 -16.85 10.14 0.87
C PRO A 143 -17.86 11.23 1.29
N GLU A 144 -18.42 11.09 2.49
CA GLU A 144 -19.28 12.11 3.10
C GLU A 144 -18.45 13.36 3.48
N GLY A 145 -18.96 14.54 3.16
CA GLY A 145 -18.35 15.84 3.51
C GLY A 145 -17.02 16.15 2.80
#